data_AF-A0A1S8C967-F1
#
_entry.id   AF-A0A1S8C967-F1
#
_cell.length_a   1.000
_cell.length_b   1.000
_cell.length_c   1.000
_cell.angle_alpha   90.00
_cell.angle_beta   90.00
_cell.angle_gamma   90.00
#
_symmetry.space_group_name_H-M   'P 1'
#
loop_
_entity.id
_entity.type
_entity.pdbx_description
1 polymer ?
#
loop_
_entity_poly.entity_id
_entity_poly.type
_entity_poly.pdbx_seq_one_letter_code
_entity_poly.pdbx_strand_id
1 'polypeptide(L)' 'PATGWDDVRPAAAVVPSQAPAAQHPSLPLAPVHPLRPGRVVAARTPAPAGWQHSAVVGLDDDDIGFADVDVYQPRRVANG' A
#
# COMPACT_ATOMS: atom_id res chain seq x y z
N PRO A 1 -53.31 -12.22 -4.77
CA PRO A 1 -52.92 -13.43 -4.01
C PRO A 1 -51.63 -13.98 -4.62
N ALA A 2 -50.64 -14.26 -3.77
CA ALA A 2 -49.23 -14.48 -4.13
C ALA A 2 -48.91 -15.96 -4.42
N THR A 3 -48.07 -16.19 -5.42
CA THR A 3 -47.26 -17.41 -5.64
C THR A 3 -46.13 -17.00 -6.58
N GLY A 4 -44.85 -16.97 -6.27
CA GLY A 4 -44.07 -17.34 -5.09
C GLY A 4 -42.63 -17.27 -5.59
N TRP A 5 -41.80 -16.40 -5.02
CA TRP A 5 -40.42 -16.16 -5.44
C TRP A 5 -39.49 -17.27 -4.90
N ASP A 6 -39.89 -18.53 -5.07
CA ASP A 6 -39.30 -19.67 -4.37
C ASP A 6 -38.61 -20.64 -5.33
N ASP A 7 -37.74 -20.10 -6.19
CA ASP A 7 -36.74 -20.90 -6.89
C ASP A 7 -35.34 -20.36 -6.58
N VAL A 8 -35.04 -20.25 -5.28
CA VAL A 8 -33.68 -20.07 -4.81
C VAL A 8 -33.03 -21.44 -4.86
N ARG A 9 -32.30 -21.73 -5.94
CA ARG A 9 -31.31 -22.82 -5.95
C ARG A 9 -30.51 -22.74 -4.64
N PRO A 10 -30.41 -23.81 -3.83
CA PRO A 10 -29.52 -23.77 -2.70
C PRO A 10 -28.11 -23.56 -3.25
N ALA A 11 -27.52 -22.41 -2.95
CA ALA A 11 -26.10 -22.20 -3.17
C ALA A 11 -25.40 -23.34 -2.43
N ALA A 12 -24.72 -24.21 -3.17
CA ALA A 12 -23.94 -25.29 -2.56
C ALA A 12 -23.08 -24.67 -1.46
N ALA A 13 -23.32 -25.08 -0.22
CA ALA A 13 -22.60 -24.53 0.92
C ALA A 13 -21.10 -24.75 0.68
N VAL A 14 -20.38 -23.68 0.38
CA VAL A 14 -18.92 -23.73 0.27
C VAL A 14 -18.41 -23.96 1.67
N VAL A 15 -18.06 -25.22 1.96
CA VAL A 15 -17.35 -25.56 3.19
C VAL A 15 -15.89 -25.13 2.97
N PRO A 16 -15.36 -24.15 3.71
CA PRO A 16 -13.94 -23.85 3.62
C PRO A 16 -13.16 -25.08 4.07
N SER A 17 -12.44 -25.72 3.15
CA SER A 17 -11.46 -26.72 3.53
C SER A 17 -10.31 -25.99 4.19
N GLN A 18 -10.31 -26.00 5.52
CA GLN A 18 -9.22 -25.45 6.29
C GLN A 18 -8.00 -26.36 6.07
N ALA A 19 -7.15 -25.98 5.11
CA ALA A 19 -5.85 -26.58 4.96
C ALA A 19 -5.15 -26.55 6.33
N PRO A 20 -4.38 -27.59 6.71
CA PRO A 20 -3.59 -27.54 7.94
C PRO A 20 -2.85 -26.21 7.97
N ALA A 21 -2.99 -25.46 9.07
CA ALA A 21 -2.30 -24.20 9.24
C ALA A 21 -0.79 -24.51 9.21
N ALA A 22 -0.21 -24.45 8.02
CA ALA A 22 1.22 -24.43 7.87
C ALA A 22 1.65 -23.17 8.62
N GLN A 23 2.22 -23.36 9.80
CA GLN A 23 2.86 -22.28 10.53
C GLN A 23 4.00 -21.83 9.62
N HIS A 24 3.74 -20.86 8.75
CA HIS A 24 4.76 -20.22 7.95
C HIS A 24 5.45 -19.27 8.90
N PRO A 25 6.69 -19.53 9.35
CA PRO A 25 7.46 -18.51 10.01
C PRO A 25 7.66 -17.39 8.98
N SER A 26 6.91 -16.29 9.12
CA SER A 26 7.18 -15.10 8.35
C SER A 26 8.54 -14.59 8.79
N LEU A 27 9.54 -14.75 7.92
CA LEU A 27 10.75 -13.93 8.02
C LEU A 27 10.33 -12.46 7.88
N PRO A 28 10.95 -11.51 8.59
CA PRO A 28 10.71 -10.10 8.36
C PRO A 28 10.93 -9.80 6.86
N LEU A 29 9.91 -9.23 6.21
CA LEU A 29 9.94 -8.80 4.81
C LEU A 29 10.98 -7.70 4.63
N ALA A 30 12.26 -8.05 4.55
CA ALA A 30 13.39 -7.13 4.54
C ALA A 30 13.39 -6.14 5.74
N PRO A 31 14.47 -5.36 5.96
CA PRO A 31 14.43 -4.27 6.91
C PRO A 31 13.38 -3.23 6.50
N VAL A 32 12.37 -3.02 7.34
CA VAL A 32 11.44 -1.90 7.20
C VAL A 32 12.14 -0.64 7.70
N HIS A 33 12.48 0.27 6.79
CA HIS A 33 13.07 1.55 7.16
C HIS A 33 11.97 2.60 7.35
N PRO A 34 11.83 3.22 8.53
CA PRO A 34 10.87 4.29 8.72
C PRO A 34 11.20 5.46 7.78
N LEU A 35 10.16 5.98 7.15
CA LEU A 35 10.23 7.23 6.40
C LEU A 35 10.19 8.40 7.39
N ARG A 36 10.87 9.48 7.04
CA ARG A 36 10.91 10.73 7.83
C ARG A 36 10.69 11.89 6.86
N PRO A 37 10.04 12.98 7.27
CA PRO A 37 9.98 14.20 6.47
C PRO A 37 11.38 14.65 6.02
N GLY A 38 11.50 15.07 4.77
CA GLY A 38 12.77 15.45 4.13
C GLY A 38 13.61 14.28 3.60
N ARG A 39 13.20 13.02 3.82
CA ARG A 39 13.89 11.87 3.22
C ARG A 39 13.69 11.85 1.70
N VAL A 40 14.77 11.73 0.95
CA VAL A 40 14.74 11.54 -0.50
C VAL A 40 14.45 10.08 -0.84
N VAL A 41 13.52 9.87 -1.75
CA VAL A 41 13.06 8.56 -2.22
C VAL A 41 12.92 8.55 -3.75
N ALA A 42 12.91 7.36 -4.35
CA ALA A 42 12.44 7.18 -5.72
C ALA A 42 10.93 6.93 -5.68
N ALA A 43 10.14 7.81 -6.30
CA ALA A 43 8.69 7.68 -6.37
C ALA A 43 8.24 7.41 -7.81
N ARG A 44 7.21 6.57 -7.95
CA ARG A 44 6.57 6.31 -9.25
C ARG A 44 5.61 7.44 -9.57
N THR A 45 5.75 8.04 -10.75
CA THR A 45 4.84 9.06 -11.24
C THR A 45 3.92 8.53 -12.34
N PRO A 46 2.67 9.02 -12.40
CA PRO A 46 1.73 8.62 -13.43
C PRO A 46 2.00 9.27 -14.79
N ALA A 47 2.50 10.51 -14.85
CA ALA A 47 2.77 11.23 -16.10
C ALA A 47 3.88 12.29 -15.95
N PRO A 48 4.99 12.21 -16.72
CA PRO A 48 5.38 11.07 -17.55
C PRO A 48 5.58 9.83 -16.67
N ALA A 49 5.15 8.67 -17.16
CA ALA A 49 5.23 7.43 -16.39
C ALA A 49 6.70 7.06 -16.16
N GLY A 50 7.13 7.02 -14.89
CA GLY A 50 8.54 6.76 -14.58
C GLY A 50 8.84 6.74 -13.09
N TRP A 51 10.13 6.67 -12.79
CA TRP A 51 10.68 6.88 -11.46
C TRP A 51 11.30 8.27 -11.40
N GLN A 52 11.08 8.99 -10.30
CA GLN A 52 11.70 10.30 -10.07
C GLN A 52 12.21 10.45 -8.64
N HIS A 53 13.18 11.34 -8.44
CA HIS A 53 13.59 11.76 -7.10
C HIS A 53 12.56 12.68 -6.47
N SER A 54 12.04 12.26 -5.32
CA SER A 54 11.05 12.99 -4.54
C SER A 54 11.49 13.06 -3.08
N ALA A 55 10.95 14.00 -2.33
CA ALA A 55 11.15 14.10 -0.88
C ALA A 55 9.83 13.80 -0.17
N VAL A 56 9.91 13.05 0.93
CA VAL A 56 8.77 12.85 1.83
C VAL A 56 8.41 14.19 2.47
N VAL A 57 7.16 14.63 2.31
CA VAL A 57 6.64 15.88 2.88
C VAL A 57 5.69 15.66 4.05
N GLY A 58 5.07 14.49 4.13
CA GLY A 58 4.15 14.10 5.20
C GLY A 58 4.13 12.59 5.37
N LEU A 59 3.75 12.15 6.57
CA LEU A 59 3.38 10.77 6.85
C LEU A 59 1.93 10.78 7.28
N ASP A 60 1.16 9.80 6.82
CA ASP A 60 -0.16 9.57 7.38
C ASP A 60 -0.01 9.01 8.80
N ASP A 61 -0.77 9.58 9.73
CA ASP A 61 -0.71 9.25 11.15
C ASP A 61 -1.62 8.03 11.49
N ASP A 62 -2.48 7.60 10.55
CA ASP A 62 -3.50 6.56 10.75
C ASP A 62 -3.00 5.11 10.52
N ASP A 63 -1.81 4.78 11.03
CA ASP A 63 -1.27 3.41 11.18
C ASP A 63 -1.07 2.55 9.91
N ILE A 64 -1.38 3.04 8.70
CA ILE A 64 -1.05 2.37 7.43
C ILE A 64 -0.13 3.29 6.63
N GLY A 65 1.16 2.94 6.59
CA GLY A 65 2.29 3.77 6.18
C GLY A 65 2.29 4.28 4.72
N PHE A 66 1.40 5.22 4.43
CA PHE A 66 1.49 6.08 3.25
C PHE A 66 2.28 7.35 3.59
N ALA A 67 3.02 7.83 2.60
CA ALA A 67 3.81 9.05 2.70
C ALA A 67 3.50 9.93 1.50
N ASP A 68 3.19 11.19 1.77
CA ASP A 68 3.11 12.20 0.73
C ASP A 68 4.52 12.54 0.25
N VAL A 69 4.68 12.67 -1.07
CA VAL A 69 5.96 12.99 -1.70
C VAL A 69 5.80 14.12 -2.70
N ASP A 70 6.77 15.04 -2.73
CA ASP A 70 6.87 16.11 -3.73
C ASP A 70 8.24 16.08 -4.41
N VAL A 71 8.39 16.76 -5.55
CA VAL A 71 9.64 16.81 -6.31
C VAL A 71 10.76 17.34 -5.42
N TYR A 72 11.85 16.56 -5.32
CA TYR A 72 12.99 17.00 -4.53
C TYR A 72 13.70 18.16 -5.23
N GLN A 73 13.67 19.34 -4.60
CA GLN A 73 14.40 20.52 -5.04
C GLN A 73 15.51 20.87 -4.05
N PRO A 74 16.78 20.45 -4.29
CA PRO A 74 17.87 20.81 -3.40
C PRO A 74 18.08 22.33 -3.39
N ARG A 75 18.31 22.90 -2.19
CA ARG A 75 18.63 24.32 -2.05
C ARG A 75 19.93 24.61 -2.80
N ARG A 76 19.88 25.48 -3.81
CA ARG A 76 21.10 25.95 -4.48
C ARG A 76 21.91 26.73 -3.46
N VAL A 77 23.06 26.21 -3.08
CA VAL A 77 24.06 26.98 -2.34
C VAL A 77 24.60 28.00 -3.32
N ALA A 78 24.28 29.27 -3.14
CA ALA A 78 24.99 30.34 -3.82
C ALA A 78 26.38 30.37 -3.21
N ASN A 79 27.37 29.83 -3.92
CA ASN A 79 28.77 30.10 -3.60
C ASN A 79 28.96 31.60 -3.83
N GLY A 80 29.02 32.37 -2.74
CA GLY A 80 29.48 33.76 -2.74
C GLY A 80 30.99 33.83 -2.77
#